data_AF-A0A8S0G174-F1
#
_entry.id   AF-A0A8S0G174-F1
#
_cell.length_a   1.000
_cell.length_b   1.000
_cell.length_c   1.000
_cell.angle_alpha   90.00
_cell.angle_beta   90.00
_cell.angle_gamma   90.00
#
_symmetry.space_group_name_H-M   'P 1'
#
loop_
_entity.id
_entity.type
_entity.pdbx_description
1 polymer ?
#
loop_
_entity_poly.entity_id
_entity_poly.type
_entity_poly.pdbx_seq_one_letter_code
_entity_poly.pdbx_strand_id
1 'polypeptide(L)'
;MSEPRFVHLRVHSDYSMIDGLAKTAPLVKKAAALGMPALAITDFTNLCGLVKFYGAGHGAGIKPIVGADFNVQCGHLLGDELTHLTVLAANNTGYQNLTLLISKAYQRGYGAAGPIIDRDWLIELNEGLILLSGGRMGDVGRSLLRGNSALVDECVAFYEEHFPDRYFLELIRTGRPDEESYLHAAVELAESRGLPVVATNDVRFIDSSDFDAHEIRVAIHDGFTLDDPKRPRNYSPQQLYA
;
A
#
# COMPACT_ATOMS: atom_id res chain seq x y z
N MET A 1 -4.63 23.02 -16.40
CA MET A 1 -4.31 21.82 -15.61
C MET A 1 -3.45 20.93 -16.50
N SER A 2 -2.31 20.45 -16.02
CA SER A 2 -1.55 19.45 -16.77
C SER A 2 -2.38 18.17 -16.81
N GLU A 3 -2.76 17.72 -18.01
CA GLU A 3 -3.15 16.32 -18.20
C GLU A 3 -1.90 15.47 -17.98
N PRO A 4 -1.97 14.38 -17.20
CA PRO A 4 -3.14 13.60 -16.80
C PRO A 4 -3.63 13.86 -15.36
N ARG A 5 -4.84 13.37 -15.05
CA ARG A 5 -5.55 13.67 -13.77
C ARG A 5 -5.29 12.68 -12.64
N PHE A 6 -4.83 11.46 -12.94
CA PHE A 6 -4.67 10.40 -11.95
C PHE A 6 -3.63 9.35 -12.37
N VAL A 7 -2.96 8.76 -11.39
CA VAL A 7 -2.00 7.65 -11.51
C VAL A 7 -2.22 6.71 -10.33
N HIS A 8 -2.25 5.40 -10.59
CA HIS A 8 -2.31 4.40 -9.52
C HIS A 8 -0.97 4.31 -8.78
N LEU A 9 -1.01 4.56 -7.47
CA LEU A 9 0.16 4.54 -6.58
C LEU A 9 0.23 3.30 -5.67
N ARG A 10 -0.81 2.46 -5.69
CA ARG A 10 -0.89 1.24 -4.89
C ARG A 10 -1.57 0.13 -5.68
N VAL A 11 -0.76 -0.80 -6.18
CA VAL A 11 -1.19 -1.90 -7.07
C VAL A 11 -0.37 -3.13 -6.75
N HIS A 12 -1.03 -4.26 -6.50
CA HIS A 12 -0.35 -5.54 -6.34
C HIS A 12 -0.37 -6.33 -7.64
N SER A 13 0.75 -6.95 -7.94
CA SER A 13 0.85 -8.00 -8.96
C SER A 13 0.78 -9.38 -8.32
N ASP A 14 0.85 -10.43 -9.14
CA ASP A 14 0.96 -11.80 -8.66
C ASP A 14 2.21 -12.07 -7.80
N TYR A 15 3.21 -11.17 -7.84
CA TYR A 15 4.40 -11.23 -6.99
C TYR A 15 4.16 -10.89 -5.52
N SER A 16 3.02 -10.33 -5.14
CA SER A 16 2.68 -10.19 -3.72
C SER A 16 2.57 -11.54 -2.99
N MET A 17 2.36 -12.65 -3.71
CA MET A 17 2.28 -14.03 -3.21
C MET A 17 1.12 -14.33 -2.25
N ILE A 18 0.77 -13.40 -1.35
CA ILE A 18 -0.39 -13.49 -0.47
C ILE A 18 -1.69 -13.11 -1.18
N ASP A 19 -1.60 -12.24 -2.20
CA ASP A 19 -2.72 -11.74 -2.99
C ASP A 19 -2.27 -11.34 -4.42
N GLY A 20 -3.13 -10.63 -5.14
CA GLY A 20 -2.82 -10.13 -6.47
C GLY A 20 -2.98 -11.20 -7.54
N LEU A 21 -3.65 -10.84 -8.64
CA LEU A 21 -3.96 -11.77 -9.72
C LEU A 21 -3.14 -11.51 -10.97
N ALA A 22 -2.97 -10.24 -11.33
CA ALA A 22 -2.40 -9.85 -12.60
C ALA A 22 -0.87 -9.87 -12.57
N LYS A 23 -0.27 -10.35 -13.66
CA LYS A 23 1.19 -10.24 -13.86
C LYS A 23 1.59 -8.79 -14.12
N THR A 24 2.86 -8.49 -13.86
CA THR A 24 3.46 -7.16 -14.05
C THR A 24 3.23 -6.57 -15.45
N ALA A 25 3.49 -7.33 -16.52
CA ALA A 25 3.35 -6.81 -17.89
C ALA A 25 1.90 -6.50 -18.30
N PRO A 26 0.90 -7.36 -17.99
CA PRO A 26 -0.52 -7.00 -18.13
C PRO A 26 -0.93 -5.71 -17.41
N LEU A 27 -0.48 -5.48 -16.17
CA LEU A 27 -0.75 -4.24 -15.44
C LEU A 27 -0.23 -3.00 -16.19
N VAL A 28 1.01 -3.07 -16.68
CA VAL A 28 1.60 -2.00 -17.50
C VAL A 28 0.81 -1.75 -18.79
N LYS A 29 0.38 -2.82 -19.47
CA LYS A 29 -0.43 -2.71 -20.69
C LYS A 29 -1.78 -2.05 -20.40
N LYS A 30 -2.43 -2.37 -19.28
CA LYS A 30 -3.67 -1.72 -18.85
C LYS A 30 -3.46 -0.23 -18.58
N ALA A 31 -2.38 0.13 -17.87
CA ALA A 31 -2.01 1.52 -17.62
C ALA A 31 -1.84 2.32 -18.92
N ALA A 32 -1.13 1.74 -19.90
CA ALA A 32 -0.94 2.33 -21.21
C ALA A 32 -2.25 2.44 -22.02
N ALA A 33 -3.11 1.42 -21.97
CA ALA A 33 -4.40 1.44 -22.64
C ALA A 33 -5.34 2.53 -22.09
N LEU A 34 -5.20 2.89 -20.80
CA LEU A 34 -5.93 3.98 -20.15
C LEU A 34 -5.25 5.36 -20.31
N GLY A 35 -4.15 5.44 -21.05
CA GLY A 35 -3.44 6.70 -21.29
C GLY A 35 -2.77 7.28 -20.03
N MET A 36 -2.51 6.46 -19.02
CA MET A 36 -1.80 6.90 -17.81
C MET A 36 -0.29 7.06 -18.12
N PRO A 37 0.40 8.07 -17.57
CA PRO A 37 1.82 8.30 -17.87
C PRO A 37 2.75 7.43 -17.02
N ALA A 38 2.24 6.91 -15.90
CA ALA A 38 3.01 6.24 -14.88
C ALA A 38 2.14 5.19 -14.18
N LEU A 39 2.79 4.27 -13.48
CA LEU A 39 2.17 3.24 -12.65
C LEU A 39 3.11 2.97 -11.47
N ALA A 40 2.59 2.80 -10.26
CA ALA A 40 3.30 2.16 -9.17
C ALA A 40 2.83 0.71 -9.00
N ILE A 41 3.77 -0.22 -8.85
CA ILE A 41 3.50 -1.57 -8.36
C ILE A 41 4.15 -1.66 -7.00
N THR A 42 3.35 -1.96 -5.99
CA THR A 42 3.69 -1.94 -4.56
C THR A 42 3.43 -3.32 -3.98
N ASP A 43 4.12 -4.33 -4.52
CA ASP A 43 3.95 -5.72 -4.06
C ASP A 43 4.25 -5.88 -2.56
N PHE A 44 3.63 -6.87 -1.93
CA PHE A 44 3.76 -7.08 -0.49
C PHE A 44 5.18 -7.49 -0.09
N THR A 45 5.87 -6.57 0.58
CA THR A 45 7.22 -6.69 1.15
C THR A 45 8.26 -7.19 0.14
N ASN A 46 8.10 -6.97 -1.17
CA ASN A 46 9.09 -7.45 -2.14
C ASN A 46 9.17 -6.59 -3.41
N LEU A 47 10.25 -6.80 -4.17
CA LEU A 47 10.50 -6.17 -5.48
C LEU A 47 10.77 -7.22 -6.56
N CYS A 48 10.21 -8.43 -6.42
CA CYS A 48 10.48 -9.56 -7.31
C CYS A 48 10.10 -9.27 -8.76
N GLY A 49 9.05 -8.48 -8.98
CA GLY A 49 8.58 -8.06 -10.30
C GLY A 49 9.36 -6.91 -10.94
N LEU A 50 10.32 -6.29 -10.23
CA LEU A 50 10.89 -4.98 -10.59
C LEU A 50 11.56 -4.96 -11.97
N VAL A 51 12.41 -5.94 -12.29
CA VAL A 51 13.11 -5.98 -13.58
C VAL A 51 12.12 -6.12 -14.74
N LYS A 52 11.08 -6.96 -14.57
CA LYS A 52 10.01 -7.11 -15.55
C LYS A 52 9.18 -5.83 -15.67
N PHE A 53 8.99 -5.13 -14.56
CA PHE A 53 8.23 -3.88 -14.52
C PHE A 53 8.94 -2.78 -15.29
N TYR A 54 10.24 -2.58 -15.08
CA TYR A 54 11.04 -1.62 -15.84
C TYR A 54 11.07 -1.93 -17.33
N GLY A 55 11.29 -3.20 -17.69
CA GLY A 55 11.30 -3.61 -19.10
C GLY A 55 9.94 -3.40 -19.79
N ALA A 56 8.85 -3.78 -19.12
CA ALA A 56 7.50 -3.57 -19.65
C ALA A 56 7.14 -2.08 -19.73
N GLY A 57 7.47 -1.30 -18.70
CA GLY A 57 7.21 0.14 -18.65
C GLY A 57 7.91 0.89 -19.78
N HIS A 58 9.20 0.60 -20.00
CA HIS A 58 9.95 1.16 -21.11
C HIS A 58 9.33 0.83 -22.47
N GLY A 59 8.96 -0.44 -22.69
CA GLY A 59 8.33 -0.86 -23.95
C GLY A 59 6.94 -0.28 -24.21
N ALA A 60 6.22 0.14 -23.17
CA ALA A 60 4.88 0.71 -23.25
C ALA A 60 4.85 2.24 -23.10
N GLY A 61 6.00 2.90 -22.89
CA GLY A 61 6.07 4.34 -22.64
C GLY A 61 5.51 4.77 -21.27
N ILE A 62 5.47 3.86 -20.30
CA ILE A 62 4.95 4.10 -18.94
C ILE A 62 6.11 4.27 -17.98
N LYS A 63 6.11 5.35 -17.19
CA LYS A 63 7.08 5.55 -16.11
C LYS A 63 6.80 4.59 -14.95
N PRO A 64 7.70 3.64 -14.63
CA PRO A 64 7.57 2.81 -13.45
C PRO A 64 7.84 3.63 -12.18
N ILE A 65 7.01 3.48 -11.16
CA ILE A 65 7.21 3.99 -9.80
C ILE A 65 7.45 2.80 -8.90
N VAL A 66 8.60 2.77 -8.23
CA VAL A 66 9.00 1.66 -7.38
C VAL A 66 8.43 1.83 -5.99
N GLY A 67 7.83 0.78 -5.44
CA GLY A 67 7.38 0.77 -4.06
C GLY A 67 7.08 -0.65 -3.57
N ALA A 68 6.72 -0.75 -2.30
CA ALA A 68 6.28 -1.99 -1.67
C ALA A 68 5.31 -1.69 -0.52
N ASP A 69 4.42 -2.63 -0.26
CA ASP A 69 3.51 -2.60 0.89
C ASP A 69 4.10 -3.39 2.06
N PHE A 70 3.92 -2.90 3.28
CA PHE A 70 4.45 -3.51 4.49
C PHE A 70 3.41 -3.68 5.57
N ASN A 71 3.58 -4.75 6.35
CA ASN A 71 3.05 -4.82 7.70
C ASN A 71 4.04 -4.13 8.65
N VAL A 72 3.55 -3.14 9.37
CA VAL A 72 4.30 -2.32 10.31
C VAL A 72 3.85 -2.64 11.72
N GLN A 73 4.81 -2.93 12.59
CA GLN A 73 4.58 -2.98 14.02
C GLN A 73 5.07 -1.72 14.70
N CYS A 74 4.25 -1.19 15.60
CA CYS A 74 4.62 -0.11 16.50
C CYS A 74 4.28 -0.54 17.93
N GLY A 75 5.19 -1.30 18.54
CA GLY A 75 4.95 -1.95 19.82
C GLY A 75 4.63 -1.00 20.98
N HIS A 76 5.07 0.26 20.92
CA HIS A 76 4.75 1.24 21.95
C HIS A 76 3.32 1.79 21.85
N LEU A 77 2.76 1.89 20.64
CA LEU A 77 1.50 2.60 20.39
C LEU A 77 0.31 1.68 20.15
N LEU A 78 0.52 0.60 19.40
CA LEU A 78 -0.55 -0.30 18.96
C LEU A 78 -0.34 -1.74 19.46
N GLY A 79 0.67 -1.98 20.29
CA GLY A 79 0.97 -3.30 20.85
C GLY A 79 1.30 -4.32 19.76
N ASP A 80 0.61 -5.46 19.77
CA ASP A 80 0.80 -6.56 18.81
C ASP A 80 0.03 -6.36 17.48
N GLU A 81 -0.69 -5.25 17.34
CA GLU A 81 -1.47 -4.98 16.13
C GLU A 81 -0.57 -4.51 14.98
N LEU A 82 -0.70 -5.21 13.85
CA LEU A 82 -0.02 -4.86 12.61
C LEU A 82 -0.84 -3.86 11.81
N THR A 83 -0.14 -2.88 11.28
CA THR A 83 -0.71 -1.82 10.45
C THR A 83 -0.12 -1.85 9.05
N HIS A 84 -0.83 -1.29 8.08
CA HIS A 84 -0.35 -1.25 6.70
C HIS A 84 0.39 0.05 6.43
N LEU A 85 1.42 0.00 5.60
CA LEU A 85 2.11 1.18 5.10
C LEU A 85 2.60 0.91 3.67
N THR A 86 2.36 1.87 2.78
CA THR A 86 2.92 1.83 1.42
C THR A 86 4.13 2.74 1.35
N VAL A 87 5.25 2.23 0.85
CA VAL A 87 6.50 2.98 0.72
C VAL A 87 6.88 3.07 -0.75
N LEU A 88 7.03 4.28 -1.26
CA LEU A 88 7.46 4.58 -2.62
C LEU A 88 8.89 5.14 -2.62
N ALA A 89 9.72 4.71 -3.56
CA ALA A 89 11.04 5.27 -3.77
C ALA A 89 10.96 6.47 -4.73
N ALA A 90 11.24 7.68 -4.22
CA ALA A 90 11.26 8.91 -5.01
C ALA A 90 12.53 9.05 -5.86
N ASN A 91 13.64 8.44 -5.41
CA ASN A 91 14.94 8.47 -6.08
C ASN A 91 15.74 7.18 -5.80
N ASN A 92 16.96 7.10 -6.34
CA ASN A 92 17.82 5.92 -6.17
C ASN A 92 18.28 5.69 -4.72
N THR A 93 18.43 6.75 -3.92
CA THR A 93 18.71 6.63 -2.48
C THR A 93 17.53 5.96 -1.77
N GLY A 94 16.31 6.42 -2.06
CA GLY A 94 15.07 5.79 -1.58
C GLY A 94 14.94 4.34 -2.03
N TYR A 95 15.31 4.02 -3.27
CA TYR A 95 15.30 2.64 -3.75
C TYR A 95 16.26 1.73 -2.95
N GLN A 96 17.46 2.22 -2.62
CA GLN A 96 18.41 1.49 -1.78
C GLN A 96 17.87 1.31 -0.36
N ASN A 97 17.29 2.36 0.24
CA ASN A 97 16.66 2.30 1.55
C ASN A 97 15.48 1.30 1.57
N LEU A 98 14.62 1.32 0.56
CA LEU A 98 13.52 0.38 0.39
C LEU A 98 14.02 -1.07 0.29
N THR A 99 15.10 -1.29 -0.47
CA THR A 99 15.73 -2.60 -0.60
C THR A 99 16.31 -3.11 0.72
N LEU A 100 16.98 -2.23 1.49
CA LEU A 100 17.47 -2.56 2.82
C LEU A 100 16.32 -2.85 3.78
N LEU A 101 15.22 -2.10 3.69
CA LEU A 101 14.05 -2.27 4.54
C LEU A 101 13.39 -3.64 4.31
N ILE A 102 13.17 -4.02 3.05
CA ILE A 102 12.70 -5.36 2.67
C ILE A 102 13.66 -6.43 3.20
N SER A 103 14.97 -6.25 2.99
CA SER A 103 15.99 -7.21 3.43
C SER A 103 15.97 -7.40 4.94
N LYS A 104 15.87 -6.30 5.71
CA LYS A 104 15.82 -6.29 7.17
C LYS A 104 14.56 -7.02 7.69
N ALA A 105 13.42 -6.84 7.02
CA ALA A 105 12.16 -7.54 7.35
C ALA A 105 12.28 -9.06 7.20
N TYR A 106 12.86 -9.54 6.10
CA TYR A 106 13.08 -10.97 5.88
C TYR A 106 14.16 -11.55 6.79
N GLN A 107 15.27 -10.82 7.01
CA GLN A 107 16.40 -11.28 7.84
C GLN A 107 16.05 -11.40 9.32
N ARG A 108 15.10 -10.58 9.81
CA ARG A 108 14.60 -10.67 11.19
C ARG A 108 13.94 -12.03 11.48
N GLY A 109 13.44 -12.70 10.44
CA GLY A 109 12.56 -13.86 10.58
C GLY A 109 11.13 -13.44 10.91
N TYR A 110 10.19 -14.29 10.52
CA TYR A 110 8.76 -14.04 10.67
C TYR A 110 7.97 -15.33 10.92
N GLY A 111 6.82 -15.17 11.56
CA GLY A 111 5.84 -16.24 11.78
C GLY A 111 4.73 -16.25 10.74
N ALA A 112 3.53 -16.70 11.14
CA ALA A 112 2.37 -16.78 10.26
C ALA A 112 1.88 -15.43 9.71
N ALA A 113 2.20 -14.32 10.39
CA ALA A 113 1.82 -12.97 9.96
C ALA A 113 2.67 -12.41 8.80
N GLY A 114 3.69 -13.16 8.34
CA GLY A 114 4.58 -12.72 7.27
C GLY A 114 5.65 -11.72 7.73
N PRO A 115 6.50 -11.24 6.81
CA PRO A 115 7.55 -10.26 7.13
C PRO A 115 6.92 -8.96 7.62
N ILE A 116 7.53 -8.40 8.66
CA ILE A 116 7.05 -7.20 9.36
C ILE A 116 8.24 -6.27 9.57
N ILE A 117 7.98 -4.97 9.53
CA ILE A 117 8.97 -3.93 9.77
C ILE A 117 8.64 -3.19 11.07
N ASP A 118 9.67 -2.75 11.79
CA ASP A 118 9.46 -1.83 12.89
C ASP A 118 9.33 -0.42 12.33
N ARG A 119 8.34 0.34 12.83
CA ARG A 119 8.16 1.73 12.41
C ARG A 119 9.46 2.54 12.58
N ASP A 120 10.20 2.28 13.65
CA ASP A 120 11.45 3.00 13.97
C ASP A 120 12.58 2.72 12.97
N TRP A 121 12.52 1.64 12.19
CA TRP A 121 13.50 1.42 11.10
C TRP A 121 13.43 2.50 10.02
N LEU A 122 12.28 3.18 9.89
CA LEU A 122 12.08 4.30 8.99
C LEU A 122 12.83 5.57 9.42
N ILE A 123 13.33 5.63 10.66
CA ILE A 123 14.21 6.71 11.14
C ILE A 123 15.58 6.60 10.47
N GLU A 124 16.14 5.38 10.45
CA GLU A 124 17.44 5.11 9.82
C GLU A 124 17.32 5.03 8.30
N LEU A 125 16.31 4.31 7.80
CA LEU A 125 16.07 4.05 6.38
C LEU A 125 15.06 5.06 5.83
N ASN A 126 15.43 6.33 5.81
CA ASN A 126 14.48 7.43 5.64
C ASN A 126 14.55 8.14 4.27
N GLU A 127 15.77 8.45 3.82
CA GLU A 127 15.98 9.38 2.72
C GLU A 127 15.40 8.87 1.39
N GLY A 128 14.75 9.75 0.62
CA GLY A 128 14.24 9.43 -0.70
C GLY A 128 12.99 8.54 -0.73
N LEU A 129 12.37 8.28 0.42
CA LEU A 129 11.11 7.55 0.53
C LEU A 129 9.91 8.51 0.65
N ILE A 130 8.80 8.14 0.03
CA ILE A 130 7.46 8.73 0.20
C ILE A 130 6.54 7.66 0.78
N LEU A 131 5.76 8.01 1.79
CA LEU A 131 4.88 7.12 2.52
C LEU A 131 3.41 7.43 2.22
N LEU A 132 2.62 6.39 2.00
CA LEU A 132 1.15 6.48 2.02
C LEU A 132 0.68 5.78 3.29
N SER A 133 -0.20 6.44 4.04
CA SER A 133 -0.56 6.07 5.41
C SER A 133 -1.08 4.64 5.64
N GLY A 134 -1.51 3.91 4.60
CA GLY A 134 -2.19 2.62 4.72
C GLY A 134 -3.71 2.71 4.90
N GLY A 135 -4.25 3.93 4.88
CA GLY A 135 -5.68 4.21 5.01
C GLY A 135 -6.23 3.77 6.35
N ARG A 136 -7.44 3.19 6.36
CA ARG A 136 -8.09 2.64 7.57
C ARG A 136 -7.29 1.54 8.28
N MET A 137 -6.34 0.90 7.59
CA MET A 137 -5.48 -0.15 8.15
C MET A 137 -4.11 0.38 8.61
N GLY A 138 -3.82 1.66 8.37
CA GLY A 138 -2.62 2.33 8.84
C GLY A 138 -2.66 2.67 10.32
N ASP A 139 -1.52 3.00 10.91
CA ASP A 139 -1.42 3.36 12.33
C ASP A 139 -2.27 4.59 12.68
N VAL A 140 -2.17 5.67 11.90
CA VAL A 140 -3.02 6.86 12.05
C VAL A 140 -4.49 6.52 11.82
N GLY A 141 -4.81 5.68 10.82
CA GLY A 141 -6.18 5.31 10.51
C GLY A 141 -6.86 4.47 11.60
N ARG A 142 -6.14 3.51 12.20
CA ARG A 142 -6.65 2.74 13.34
C ARG A 142 -6.87 3.64 14.56
N SER A 143 -5.96 4.58 14.82
CA SER A 143 -6.10 5.55 15.91
C SER A 143 -7.30 6.47 15.72
N LEU A 144 -7.55 6.94 14.50
CA LEU A 144 -8.73 7.75 14.14
C LEU A 144 -10.03 6.97 14.35
N LEU A 145 -10.10 5.72 13.87
CA LEU A 145 -11.30 4.88 14.02
C LEU A 145 -11.57 4.50 15.49
N ARG A 146 -10.54 4.47 16.33
CA ARG A 146 -10.68 4.30 17.79
C ARG A 146 -11.13 5.58 18.51
N GLY A 147 -11.10 6.73 17.83
CA GLY A 147 -11.42 8.03 18.43
C GLY A 147 -10.42 8.49 19.50
N ASN A 148 -9.18 7.99 19.47
CA ASN A 148 -8.16 8.34 20.46
C ASN A 148 -7.25 9.45 19.91
N SER A 149 -7.62 10.71 20.15
CA SER A 149 -6.88 11.88 19.66
C SER A 149 -5.42 11.93 20.12
N ALA A 150 -5.13 11.52 21.36
CA ALA A 150 -3.74 11.52 21.86
C ALA A 150 -2.86 10.55 21.06
N LEU A 151 -3.39 9.37 20.72
CA LEU A 151 -2.69 8.39 19.91
C LEU A 151 -2.53 8.83 18.46
N VAL A 152 -3.52 9.53 17.91
CA VAL A 152 -3.43 10.13 16.57
C VAL A 152 -2.29 11.16 16.54
N ASP A 153 -2.25 12.06 17.51
CA ASP A 153 -1.23 13.10 17.59
C ASP A 153 0.17 12.50 17.70
N GLU A 154 0.34 11.43 18.48
CA GLU A 154 1.61 10.74 18.64
C GLU A 154 2.04 9.98 17.37
N CYS A 155 1.11 9.32 16.67
CA CYS A 155 1.41 8.70 15.38
C CYS A 155 1.79 9.73 14.32
N VAL A 156 1.05 10.84 14.24
CA VAL A 156 1.32 11.90 13.26
C VAL A 156 2.65 12.60 13.53
N ALA A 157 2.97 12.86 14.80
CA ALA A 157 4.23 13.50 15.18
C ALA A 157 5.47 12.76 14.64
N PHE A 158 5.45 11.43 14.63
CA PHE A 158 6.52 10.62 14.04
C PHE A 158 6.73 10.93 12.55
N TYR A 159 5.63 11.06 11.79
CA TYR A 159 5.70 11.35 10.36
C TYR A 159 6.00 12.82 10.06
N GLU A 160 5.53 13.75 10.90
CA GLU A 160 5.90 15.18 10.82
C GLU A 160 7.41 15.38 11.07
N GLU A 161 7.99 14.64 12.02
CA GLU A 161 9.41 14.72 12.36
C GLU A 161 10.30 14.09 11.28
N HIS A 162 10.00 12.86 10.86
CA HIS A 162 10.89 12.07 10.01
C HIS A 162 10.53 12.13 8.51
N PHE A 163 9.29 12.44 8.14
CA PHE A 163 8.81 12.46 6.76
C PHE A 163 8.09 13.76 6.37
N PRO A 164 8.68 14.95 6.66
CA PRO A 164 8.10 16.21 6.21
C PRO A 164 7.97 16.21 4.68
N ASP A 165 6.81 16.65 4.18
CA ASP A 165 6.43 16.68 2.76
C ASP A 165 6.48 15.33 2.03
N ARG A 166 6.64 14.22 2.77
CA ARG A 166 6.83 12.86 2.24
C ARG A 166 5.90 11.84 2.87
N TYR A 167 4.93 12.27 3.67
CA TYR A 167 3.87 11.43 4.21
C TYR A 167 2.51 11.93 3.71
N PHE A 168 1.71 11.02 3.15
CA PHE A 168 0.40 11.33 2.58
C PHE A 168 -0.68 10.45 3.23
N LEU A 169 -1.78 11.08 3.63
CA LEU A 169 -2.96 10.39 4.12
C LEU A 169 -3.70 9.74 2.94
N GLU A 170 -3.83 8.41 2.99
CA GLU A 170 -4.28 7.59 1.88
C GLU A 170 -5.79 7.40 1.96
N LEU A 171 -6.52 7.92 0.98
CA LEU A 171 -7.97 7.84 0.89
C LEU A 171 -8.38 6.76 -0.13
N ILE A 172 -9.18 5.80 0.32
CA ILE A 172 -9.59 4.64 -0.48
C ILE A 172 -11.11 4.56 -0.47
N ARG A 173 -11.71 4.36 -1.65
CA ARG A 173 -13.15 4.13 -1.83
C ARG A 173 -13.39 2.88 -2.64
N THR A 174 -13.45 1.75 -1.95
CA THR A 174 -13.74 0.44 -2.55
C THR A 174 -14.98 -0.22 -1.94
N GLY A 175 -15.77 0.52 -1.14
CA GLY A 175 -16.99 0.04 -0.51
C GLY A 175 -16.74 -0.96 0.62
N ARG A 176 -15.53 -0.95 1.22
CA ARG A 176 -15.21 -1.81 2.37
C ARG A 176 -15.62 -1.13 3.69
N PRO A 177 -15.80 -1.92 4.76
CA PRO A 177 -16.15 -1.38 6.07
C PRO A 177 -15.17 -0.31 6.55
N ASP A 178 -15.71 0.73 7.20
CA ASP A 178 -14.99 1.85 7.82
C ASP A 178 -14.17 2.74 6.87
N GLU A 179 -14.21 2.54 5.55
CA GLU A 179 -13.49 3.41 4.60
C GLU A 179 -13.98 4.86 4.62
N GLU A 180 -15.29 5.08 4.52
CA GLU A 180 -15.84 6.45 4.47
C GLU A 180 -15.75 7.15 5.84
N SER A 181 -15.92 6.40 6.93
CA SER A 181 -15.72 6.90 8.30
C SER A 181 -14.28 7.36 8.52
N TYR A 182 -13.30 6.55 8.11
CA TYR A 182 -11.89 6.94 8.14
C TYR A 182 -11.63 8.13 7.23
N LEU A 183 -12.18 8.15 6.01
CA LEU A 183 -11.97 9.22 5.04
C LEU A 183 -12.38 10.58 5.59
N HIS A 184 -13.56 10.68 6.22
CA HIS A 184 -14.00 11.92 6.85
C HIS A 184 -13.04 12.38 7.94
N ALA A 185 -12.67 11.48 8.86
CA ALA A 185 -11.75 11.78 9.95
C ALA A 185 -10.33 12.13 9.46
N ALA A 186 -9.86 11.47 8.40
CA ALA A 186 -8.55 11.72 7.80
C ALA A 186 -8.50 13.06 7.07
N VAL A 187 -9.60 13.50 6.43
CA VAL A 187 -9.69 14.82 5.81
C VAL A 187 -9.70 15.93 6.86
N GLU A 188 -10.41 15.75 7.98
CA GLU A 188 -10.37 16.70 9.11
C GLU A 188 -8.96 16.77 9.72
N LEU A 189 -8.29 15.63 9.87
CA LEU A 189 -6.89 15.57 10.33
C LEU A 189 -5.95 16.28 9.33
N ALA A 190 -6.13 16.04 8.03
CA ALA A 190 -5.35 16.67 6.97
C ALA A 190 -5.46 18.20 7.02
N GLU A 191 -6.67 18.73 7.17
CA GLU A 191 -6.92 20.17 7.24
C GLU A 191 -6.34 20.78 8.53
N SER A 192 -6.53 20.12 9.68
CA SER A 192 -6.04 20.63 10.97
C SER A 192 -4.52 20.60 11.12
N ARG A 193 -3.84 19.63 10.51
CA ARG A 193 -2.38 19.45 10.58
C ARG A 193 -1.64 19.95 9.35
N GLY A 194 -2.35 20.33 8.28
CA GLY A 194 -1.75 20.72 7.01
C GLY A 194 -1.09 19.55 6.27
N LEU A 195 -1.55 18.32 6.51
CA LEU A 195 -1.02 17.12 5.84
C LEU A 195 -1.66 16.91 4.47
N PRO A 196 -0.91 16.44 3.47
CA PRO A 196 -1.47 16.15 2.16
C PRO A 196 -2.26 14.84 2.16
N VAL A 197 -3.31 14.78 1.33
CA VAL A 197 -4.09 13.57 1.07
C VAL A 197 -3.80 13.03 -0.33
N VAL A 198 -3.92 11.71 -0.50
CA VAL A 198 -3.72 11.02 -1.78
C VAL A 198 -4.79 9.95 -1.96
N ALA A 199 -5.38 9.88 -3.16
CA ALA A 199 -6.34 8.83 -3.48
C ALA A 199 -5.62 7.62 -4.07
N THR A 200 -5.98 6.42 -3.60
CA THR A 200 -5.56 5.14 -4.20
C THR A 200 -6.78 4.23 -4.35
N ASN A 201 -6.65 3.19 -5.17
CA ASN A 201 -7.72 2.19 -5.34
C ASN A 201 -7.35 0.80 -4.79
N ASP A 202 -6.20 0.69 -4.10
CA ASP A 202 -5.73 -0.55 -3.48
C ASP A 202 -5.86 -1.76 -4.43
N VAL A 203 -5.37 -1.61 -5.66
CA VAL A 203 -5.72 -2.50 -6.79
C VAL A 203 -5.15 -3.90 -6.58
N ARG A 204 -5.96 -4.93 -6.83
CA ARG A 204 -5.55 -6.36 -6.75
C ARG A 204 -5.75 -7.15 -8.03
N PHE A 205 -6.58 -6.64 -8.93
CA PHE A 205 -6.91 -7.26 -10.22
C PHE A 205 -7.25 -6.18 -11.26
N ILE A 206 -7.32 -6.57 -12.54
CA ILE A 206 -7.46 -5.60 -13.64
C ILE A 206 -8.93 -5.20 -13.81
N ASP A 207 -9.82 -6.18 -13.98
CA ASP A 207 -11.22 -5.94 -14.30
C ASP A 207 -12.14 -6.41 -13.15
N SER A 208 -13.30 -5.78 -12.98
CA SER A 208 -14.23 -6.15 -11.89
C SER A 208 -14.63 -7.63 -11.91
N SER A 209 -14.66 -8.26 -13.08
CA SER A 209 -14.99 -9.68 -13.27
C SER A 209 -13.92 -10.62 -12.70
N ASP A 210 -12.72 -10.12 -12.45
CA ASP A 210 -11.62 -10.90 -11.90
C ASP A 210 -11.73 -11.09 -10.37
N PHE A 211 -12.69 -10.43 -9.72
CA PHE A 211 -12.85 -10.48 -8.26
C PHE A 211 -13.04 -11.92 -7.75
N ASP A 212 -13.90 -12.71 -8.37
CA ASP A 212 -14.14 -14.10 -7.95
C ASP A 212 -12.89 -14.98 -8.14
N ALA A 213 -12.13 -14.74 -9.22
CA ALA A 213 -10.87 -15.42 -9.46
C ALA A 213 -9.81 -15.03 -8.43
N HIS A 214 -9.79 -13.75 -8.02
CA HIS A 214 -8.93 -13.26 -6.95
C HIS A 214 -9.30 -13.88 -5.59
N GLU A 215 -10.58 -13.97 -5.26
CA GLU A 215 -11.06 -14.62 -4.03
C GLU A 215 -10.63 -16.10 -3.96
N ILE A 216 -10.68 -16.82 -5.08
CA ILE A 216 -10.16 -18.21 -5.16
C ILE A 216 -8.64 -18.23 -4.91
N ARG A 217 -7.90 -17.33 -5.56
CA ARG A 217 -6.44 -17.24 -5.41
C ARG A 217 -6.02 -16.98 -3.97
N VAL A 218 -6.74 -16.11 -3.26
CA VAL A 218 -6.51 -15.84 -1.83
C VAL A 218 -6.89 -17.04 -0.99
N ALA A 219 -8.05 -17.67 -1.25
CA ALA A 219 -8.49 -18.85 -0.51
C ALA A 219 -7.49 -20.03 -0.61
N ILE A 220 -6.87 -20.22 -1.78
CA ILE A 220 -5.80 -21.21 -1.99
C ILE A 220 -4.59 -20.90 -1.10
N HIS A 221 -4.18 -19.63 -1.02
CA HIS A 221 -3.06 -19.21 -0.18
C HIS A 221 -3.37 -19.38 1.31
N ASP A 222 -4.56 -18.95 1.74
CA ASP A 222 -4.95 -18.96 3.16
C ASP A 222 -5.38 -20.35 3.66
N GLY A 223 -5.56 -21.32 2.75
CA GLY A 223 -5.94 -22.69 3.08
C GLY A 223 -7.41 -22.86 3.46
N PHE A 224 -8.30 -21.99 2.96
CA PHE A 224 -9.74 -22.05 3.20
C PHE A 224 -10.51 -22.54 1.97
N THR A 225 -11.66 -23.17 2.20
CA THR A 225 -12.65 -23.38 1.13
C THR A 225 -13.45 -22.10 0.89
N LEU A 226 -13.92 -21.89 -0.35
CA LEU A 226 -14.64 -20.66 -0.71
C LEU A 226 -15.93 -20.46 0.07
N ASP A 227 -16.60 -21.56 0.42
CA ASP A 227 -17.87 -21.63 1.14
C ASP A 227 -17.72 -21.50 2.65
N ASP A 228 -16.50 -21.50 3.20
CA ASP A 228 -16.29 -21.36 4.64
C ASP A 228 -16.78 -19.97 5.12
N PRO A 229 -17.74 -19.91 6.06
CA PRO A 229 -18.19 -18.64 6.64
C PRO A 229 -17.07 -17.89 7.36
N LYS A 230 -16.11 -18.60 7.95
CA LYS A 230 -14.97 -18.04 8.71
C LYS A 230 -13.83 -17.56 7.81
N ARG A 231 -13.88 -17.82 6.50
CA ARG A 231 -12.88 -17.32 5.55
C ARG A 231 -12.79 -15.79 5.64
N PRO A 232 -11.57 -15.23 5.74
CA PRO A 232 -11.38 -13.78 5.65
C PRO A 232 -11.89 -13.24 4.30
N ARG A 233 -12.70 -12.17 4.36
CA ARG A 233 -13.21 -11.45 3.17
C ARG A 233 -12.67 -10.02 3.21
N ASN A 234 -11.40 -9.88 2.90
CA ASN A 234 -10.66 -8.63 3.03
C ASN A 234 -10.78 -7.72 1.79
N TYR A 235 -11.30 -8.26 0.68
CA TYR A 235 -11.32 -7.61 -0.63
C TYR A 235 -12.72 -7.26 -1.09
N SER A 236 -12.84 -6.30 -2.00
CA SER A 236 -14.10 -5.95 -2.66
C SER A 236 -13.97 -5.93 -4.19
N PRO A 237 -15.08 -6.05 -4.94
CA PRO A 237 -15.07 -5.98 -6.40
C PRO A 237 -14.55 -4.65 -6.98
N GLN A 238 -14.48 -3.59 -6.16
CA GLN A 238 -14.07 -2.25 -6.58
C GLN A 238 -12.55 -2.06 -6.59
N GLN A 239 -11.76 -3.04 -6.10
CA GLN A 239 -10.28 -3.03 -6.11
C GLN A 239 -9.69 -3.37 -7.49
N LEU A 240 -10.24 -2.76 -8.54
CA LEU A 240 -9.92 -2.98 -9.94
C LEU A 240 -9.05 -1.84 -10.52
N TYR A 241 -8.48 -2.06 -11.70
CA TYR A 241 -7.69 -1.04 -12.40
C TYR A 241 -8.61 -0.16 -13.26
N ALA A 242 -9.11 0.94 -12.68
CA ALA A 242 -10.00 1.93 -13.31
C ALA A 242 -9.34 3.30 -13.49
#